data_AF-A0A842MU85-F1
#
_entry.id   AF-A0A842MU85-F1
#
_cell.length_a   1.000
_cell.length_b   1.000
_cell.length_c   1.000
_cell.angle_alpha   90.00
_cell.angle_beta   90.00
_cell.angle_gamma   90.00
#
_symmetry.space_group_name_H-M   'P 1'
#
loop_
_entity.id
_entity.type
_entity.pdbx_description
1 polymer ?
#
loop_
_entity_poly.entity_id
_entity_poly.type
_entity_poly.pdbx_seq_one_letter_code
_entity_poly.pdbx_strand_id
1 'polypeptide(L)' 'MSKCSVCGQAFPEGEMSYCSQCGRAYCERCAEEVPSMAALGICPDCEEAWQAEDDMDEEW' A
#
# COMPACT_ATOMS: atom_id res chain seq x y z
N MET A 1 5.92 9.32 15.20
CA MET A 1 6.79 9.28 13.99
C MET A 1 6.93 7.84 13.58
N SER A 2 6.65 7.57 12.32
CA SER A 2 6.56 6.22 11.78
C SER A 2 7.49 6.10 10.58
N LYS A 3 7.97 4.90 10.28
CA LYS A 3 8.93 4.67 9.19
C LYS A 3 8.21 4.26 7.92
N CYS A 4 8.58 4.88 6.80
CA CYS A 4 8.15 4.45 5.48
C CYS A 4 8.69 3.05 5.20
N SER A 5 7.80 2.15 4.79
CA SER A 5 8.12 0.74 4.50
C SER A 5 8.93 0.57 3.21
N VAL A 6 9.01 1.62 2.37
CA VAL A 6 9.73 1.61 1.09
C VAL A 6 11.15 2.16 1.27
N CYS A 7 11.28 3.42 1.73
CA CYS A 7 12.58 4.09 1.84
C CYS A 7 13.23 3.97 3.23
N GLY A 8 12.52 3.46 4.24
CA GLY A 8 13.02 3.27 5.61
C GLY A 8 13.18 4.55 6.43
N GLN A 9 12.92 5.74 5.85
CA GLN A 9 13.01 7.01 6.56
C GLN A 9 11.80 7.22 7.48
N ALA A 10 12.02 7.95 8.59
CA ALA A 10 10.97 8.28 9.55
C ALA A 10 10.30 9.61 9.20
N PHE A 11 8.97 9.63 9.19
CA PHE A 11 8.14 10.79 8.89
C PHE A 11 7.13 11.04 10.03
N PRO A 12 6.64 12.28 10.19
CA PRO A 12 5.52 12.57 11.08
C PRO A 12 4.23 11.92 10.55
N GLU A 13 3.30 11.61 11.45
CA GLU A 13 2.07 10.87 11.09
C GLU A 13 1.18 11.61 10.09
N GLY A 14 1.24 12.95 10.04
CA GLY A 14 0.51 13.75 9.06
C GLY A 14 1.07 13.73 7.64
N GLU A 15 2.29 13.23 7.44
CA GLU A 15 2.94 13.13 6.12
C GLU A 15 3.06 11.67 5.66
N MET A 16 2.23 10.79 6.23
CA MET A 16 2.22 9.39 5.88
C MET A 16 0.83 8.88 5.50
N SER A 17 0.84 7.99 4.51
CA SER A 17 -0.29 7.18 4.09
C SER A 17 -0.12 5.78 4.65
N TYR A 18 -1.23 5.12 4.97
CA TYR A 18 -1.24 3.76 5.50
C TYR A 18 -2.06 2.87 4.59
N CYS A 19 -1.59 1.65 4.37
CA CYS A 19 -2.37 0.63 3.69
C CYS A 19 -3.60 0.27 4.52
N SER A 20 -4.79 0.41 3.94
CA SER A 20 -6.07 0.11 4.61
C SER A 20 -6.24 -1.36 4.99
N GLN A 21 -5.48 -2.27 4.35
CA GLN A 21 -5.53 -3.71 4.63
C GLN A 21 -4.54 -4.16 5.73
N CYS A 22 -3.24 -3.95 5.52
CA CYS A 22 -2.20 -4.45 6.42
C CYS A 22 -1.60 -3.40 7.38
N GLY A 23 -1.99 -2.12 7.24
CA GLY A 23 -1.47 -1.03 8.07
C GLY A 23 -0.03 -0.60 7.77
N ARG A 24 0.59 -1.08 6.68
CA ARG A 24 1.93 -0.62 6.28
C ARG A 24 1.96 0.88 6.05
N ALA A 25 2.99 1.53 6.58
CA ALA A 25 3.21 2.97 6.47
C ALA A 25 4.03 3.33 5.22
N TYR A 26 3.61 4.38 4.52
CA TYR A 26 4.25 4.95 3.35
C TYR A 26 4.37 6.46 3.53
N CYS A 27 5.51 7.05 3.18
CA CYS A 27 5.58 8.51 3.06
C CYS A 27 4.84 8.97 1.81
N GLU A 28 4.36 10.22 1.80
CA GLU A 28 3.57 10.80 0.70
C GLU A 28 4.15 10.50 -0.69
N ARG A 29 5.44 10.80 -0.91
CA ARG A 29 6.13 10.51 -2.18
C ARG A 29 6.11 9.03 -2.56
N CYS A 30 6.44 8.13 -1.63
CA CYS A 30 6.44 6.71 -1.93
C CYS A 30 5.03 6.15 -2.10
N ALA A 31 4.01 6.75 -1.49
CA ALA A 31 2.62 6.38 -1.70
C ALA A 31 2.14 6.81 -3.09
N GLU A 32 2.54 8.00 -3.57
CA GLU A 32 2.23 8.49 -4.92
C GLU A 32 2.95 7.71 -6.03
N GLU A 33 4.19 7.28 -5.79
CA GLU A 33 4.95 6.46 -6.75
C GLU A 33 4.45 5.01 -6.85
N VAL A 34 3.63 4.57 -5.89
CA VAL A 34 3.04 3.23 -5.86
C VAL A 34 1.60 3.32 -6.40
N PRO A 35 1.31 2.84 -7.63
CA PRO A 35 0.01 3.04 -8.27
C PRO A 35 -1.17 2.52 -7.45
N SER A 36 -0.98 1.36 -6.80
CA SER A 36 -1.97 0.72 -5.93
C SER A 36 -2.31 1.57 -4.70
N MET A 37 -1.29 2.21 -4.10
CA MET A 37 -1.46 3.10 -2.97
C MET A 37 -2.14 4.39 -3.40
N ALA A 38 -1.72 4.97 -4.53
CA ALA A 38 -2.30 6.19 -5.07
C ALA A 38 -3.76 6.02 -5.52
N ALA A 39 -4.09 4.88 -6.14
CA ALA A 39 -5.43 4.63 -6.69
C ALA A 39 -6.41 4.02 -5.66
N LEU A 40 -5.94 3.09 -4.82
CA LEU A 40 -6.80 2.27 -3.96
C LEU A 40 -6.52 2.45 -2.47
N GLY A 41 -5.40 3.09 -2.08
CA GLY A 41 -4.96 3.11 -0.69
C GLY A 41 -4.57 1.72 -0.18
N ILE A 42 -4.17 0.82 -1.08
CA ILE A 42 -3.74 -0.55 -0.76
C ILE A 42 -2.29 -0.76 -1.24
N CYS A 43 -1.45 -1.43 -0.45
CA CYS A 43 -0.07 -1.71 -0.85
C CYS A 43 -0.01 -2.79 -1.93
N PRO A 44 1.04 -2.83 -2.77
CA PRO A 44 1.12 -3.76 -3.90
C PRO A 44 1.03 -5.22 -3.47
N ASP A 45 1.57 -5.55 -2.30
CA ASP A 45 1.47 -6.88 -1.68
C ASP A 45 0.02 -7.30 -1.40
N CYS A 46 -0.80 -6.36 -0.93
CA CYS A 46 -2.21 -6.62 -0.69
C CYS A 46 -3.00 -6.56 -2.00
N GLU A 47 -2.66 -5.67 -2.94
CA GLU A 47 -3.27 -5.64 -4.28
C GLU A 47 -3.08 -6.98 -5.00
N GLU A 48 -1.87 -7.54 -4.97
CA GLU A 48 -1.57 -8.85 -5.56
C GLU A 48 -2.40 -9.97 -4.93
N ALA A 49 -2.60 -9.92 -3.61
CA ALA A 49 -3.50 -10.87 -2.95
C ALA A 49 -4.94 -10.75 -3.44
N TRP A 50 -5.45 -9.53 -3.66
CA TRP A 50 -6.80 -9.31 -4.21
C TRP A 50 -6.92 -9.79 -5.66
N GLN A 51 -5.93 -9.52 -6.51
CA GLN A 51 -5.92 -10.02 -7.90
C GLN A 51 -5.83 -11.53 -7.96
N ALA A 52 -5.04 -12.15 -7.08
CA ALA A 52 -4.95 -13.60 -7.00
C ALA A 52 -6.28 -14.25 -6.58
N GLU A 53 -7.10 -13.57 -5.77
CA GLU A 53 -8.44 -14.07 -5.41
C GLU A 53 -9.43 -13.88 -6.58
N ASP A 54 -9.33 -12.79 -7.34
CA ASP A 54 -10.18 -12.53 -8.51
C ASP A 54 -9.90 -13.52 -9.67
N ASP A 55 -8.63 -13.84 -9.94
CA ASP A 55 -8.22 -14.84 -10.94
C ASP A 55 -8.72 -16.27 -10.60
N MET A 56 -8.96 -16.58 -9.32
CA MET A 56 -9.49 -17.89 -8.89
C MET A 56 -11.02 -18.01 -9.00
N ASP A 57 -11.73 -16.88 -9.07
CA ASP A 57 -13.20 -16.85 -9.20
C ASP A 57 -13.66 -17.02 -10.66
N GLU A 58 -12.78 -16.87 -11.65
CA GLU A 58 -13.14 -16.99 -13.08
C GLU A 58 -13.12 -18.45 -13.62
N GLU A 59 -12.81 -19.44 -12.79
CA GLU A 59 -12.72 -20.86 -13.19
C GLU A 59 -13.88 -21.73 -12.64
N TRP A 60 -15.14 -21.35 -12.89
CA TRP A 60 -16.32 -22.23 -12.69
C TRP A 60 -17.43 -22.07 -13.75
#